data_AF-A0A1B1YG24-F1
#
_entry.id   AF-A0A1B1YG24-F1
#
_cell.length_a   1.000
_cell.length_b   1.000
_cell.length_c   1.000
_cell.angle_alpha   90.00
_cell.angle_beta   90.00
_cell.angle_gamma   90.00
#
_symmetry.space_group_name_H-M   'P 1'
#
loop_
_entity.id
_entity.type
_entity.pdbx_description
1 polymer ?
#
loop_
_entity_poly.entity_id
_entity_poly.type
_entity_poly.pdbx_seq_one_letter_code
_entity_poly.pdbx_strand_id
1 'polypeptide(L)'
;MKKLFKCTVCGFVYEGEEAPDYCPKCEQPKDKFVELSKEDADKIYASDRTNDIHMEIVELCMRIIKLCEEGIQINLDPPCVSLFNKAKKEAWIIKQRSKAELASHMNKGKF
;
A
#
# COMPACT_ATOMS: atom_id res chain seq x y z
N MET A 1 -16.96 0.58 22.07
CA MET A 1 -15.68 0.50 21.35
C MET A 1 -15.96 -0.16 20.01
N LYS A 2 -15.49 0.41 18.89
CA LYS A 2 -15.66 -0.23 17.59
C LYS A 2 -14.74 -1.45 17.49
N LYS A 3 -15.20 -2.49 16.82
CA LYS A 3 -14.50 -3.76 16.59
C LYS A 3 -14.12 -3.85 15.11
N LEU A 4 -13.11 -4.65 14.80
CA LEU A 4 -12.75 -4.97 13.41
C LEU A 4 -13.27 -6.35 13.04
N PHE A 5 -13.90 -6.44 11.88
CA PHE A 5 -14.44 -7.67 11.30
C PHE A 5 -13.76 -7.95 9.97
N LYS A 6 -13.19 -9.14 9.81
CA LYS A 6 -12.52 -9.54 8.57
C LYS A 6 -13.35 -10.54 7.79
N CYS A 7 -13.58 -10.27 6.51
CA CYS A 7 -14.21 -11.21 5.60
C CYS A 7 -13.26 -12.38 5.33
N THR A 8 -13.69 -13.60 5.62
CA THR A 8 -12.94 -14.85 5.41
C THR A 8 -12.78 -15.21 3.93
N VAL A 9 -13.61 -14.65 3.06
CA VAL A 9 -13.56 -14.92 1.60
C VAL A 9 -12.54 -14.03 0.90
N CYS A 10 -12.56 -12.73 1.15
CA CYS A 10 -11.77 -11.76 0.37
C CYS A 10 -10.76 -10.93 1.18
N GLY A 11 -10.77 -11.08 2.51
CA GLY A 11 -9.86 -10.38 3.42
C GLY A 11 -10.23 -8.94 3.77
N PHE A 12 -11.35 -8.40 3.29
CA PHE A 12 -11.80 -7.04 3.62
C PHE A 12 -11.98 -6.87 5.14
N VAL A 13 -11.51 -5.75 5.70
CA VAL A 13 -11.65 -5.41 7.11
C VAL A 13 -12.66 -4.28 7.25
N TYR A 14 -13.67 -4.48 8.08
CA TYR A 14 -14.71 -3.51 8.41
C TYR A 14 -14.59 -3.06 9.86
N GLU A 15 -14.73 -1.77 10.13
CA GLU A 15 -14.79 -1.21 11.48
C GLU A 15 -16.22 -0.84 11.86
N GLY A 16 -16.74 -1.42 12.95
CA GLY A 16 -18.09 -1.13 13.43
C GLY A 16 -18.45 -1.83 14.73
N GLU A 17 -19.68 -1.67 15.18
CA GLU A 17 -20.21 -2.43 16.33
C GLU A 17 -20.50 -3.88 15.95
N GLU A 18 -20.96 -4.10 14.71
CA GLU A 18 -21.19 -5.41 14.10
C GLU A 18 -20.69 -5.44 12.66
N ALA A 19 -20.48 -6.65 12.11
CA ALA A 19 -20.19 -6.84 10.68
C ALA A 19 -21.35 -6.37 9.79
N PRO A 20 -21.08 -5.90 8.55
CA PRO A 20 -22.11 -5.48 7.61
C PRO A 20 -22.89 -6.68 7.06
N ASP A 21 -24.11 -6.46 6.58
CA ASP A 21 -24.97 -7.52 6.01
C ASP A 21 -24.33 -8.22 4.80
N TYR A 22 -23.62 -7.43 3.98
CA TYR A 22 -22.86 -7.90 2.82
C TYR A 22 -21.48 -7.28 2.80
N CYS A 23 -20.47 -8.07 2.41
CA CYS A 23 -19.12 -7.58 2.25
C CYS A 23 -19.04 -6.54 1.11
N PRO A 24 -18.55 -5.31 1.35
CA PRO A 24 -18.46 -4.28 0.31
C PRO A 24 -17.53 -4.62 -0.87
N LYS A 25 -16.63 -5.60 -0.70
CA LYS A 25 -15.65 -6.00 -1.72
C LYS A 25 -16.10 -7.19 -2.56
N CYS A 26 -16.73 -8.20 -1.94
CA CYS A 26 -17.07 -9.46 -2.63
C CYS A 26 -18.53 -9.89 -2.47
N GLU A 27 -19.35 -9.05 -1.84
CA GLU A 27 -20.81 -9.21 -1.72
C GLU A 27 -21.28 -10.46 -0.97
N GLN A 28 -20.35 -11.16 -0.31
CA GLN A 28 -20.68 -12.32 0.53
C GLN A 28 -21.40 -11.90 1.81
N PRO A 29 -22.31 -12.75 2.34
CA PRO A 29 -23.12 -12.42 3.51
C PRO A 29 -22.31 -12.24 4.80
N LYS A 30 -22.94 -11.61 5.80
CA LYS A 30 -22.40 -11.31 7.14
C LYS A 30 -21.78 -12.52 7.85
N ASP A 31 -22.28 -13.73 7.61
CA ASP A 31 -21.76 -14.99 8.18
C ASP A 31 -20.31 -15.29 7.75
N LYS A 32 -19.80 -14.63 6.69
CA LYS A 32 -18.41 -14.74 6.25
C LYS A 32 -17.46 -13.82 7.00
N PHE A 33 -17.93 -13.00 7.92
CA PHE A 33 -17.08 -12.16 8.75
C PHE A 33 -16.70 -12.84 10.06
N VAL A 34 -15.45 -12.65 10.46
CA VAL A 34 -14.94 -13.01 11.79
C VAL A 34 -14.50 -11.74 12.51
N GLU A 35 -14.88 -11.60 13.78
CA GLU A 35 -14.33 -10.55 14.64
C GLU A 35 -12.84 -10.80 14.87
N LEU A 36 -12.01 -9.78 14.69
CA LEU A 36 -10.58 -9.87 14.94
C LEU A 36 -10.28 -9.82 16.44
N SER A 37 -9.21 -10.51 16.83
CA SER A 37 -8.67 -10.38 18.19
C SER A 37 -8.19 -8.95 18.42
N LYS A 38 -8.12 -8.53 19.69
CA LYS A 38 -7.55 -7.22 20.04
C LYS A 38 -6.13 -7.07 19.50
N GLU A 39 -5.31 -8.12 19.62
CA GLU A 39 -3.92 -8.10 19.13
C GLU A 39 -3.86 -7.86 17.62
N ASP A 40 -4.72 -8.51 16.84
CA ASP A 40 -4.73 -8.33 15.38
C ASP A 40 -5.32 -6.97 14.97
N ALA A 41 -6.31 -6.47 15.72
CA ALA A 41 -6.83 -5.12 15.51
C ALA A 41 -5.75 -4.06 15.80
N ASP A 42 -5.03 -4.20 16.91
CA ASP A 42 -3.94 -3.29 17.29
C ASP A 42 -2.82 -3.27 16.24
N LYS A 43 -2.51 -4.42 15.59
CA LYS A 43 -1.56 -4.47 14.48
C LYS A 43 -1.99 -3.60 13.30
N ILE A 44 -3.27 -3.67 12.91
CA ILE A 44 -3.84 -2.89 11.80
C ILE A 44 -3.75 -1.39 12.11
N TYR A 45 -4.24 -0.96 13.28
CA TYR A 45 -4.19 0.45 13.66
C TYR A 45 -2.74 0.97 13.78
N ALA A 46 -1.81 0.14 14.27
CA ALA A 46 -0.41 0.51 14.39
C ALA A 46 0.32 0.62 13.03
N SER A 47 -0.14 -0.11 12.01
CA SER A 47 0.47 -0.10 10.67
C SER A 47 -0.18 0.87 9.69
N ASP A 48 -1.45 1.21 9.88
CA ASP A 48 -2.29 1.97 8.95
C ASP A 48 -1.54 3.17 8.34
N ARG A 49 -1.04 4.08 9.20
CA ARG A 49 -0.33 5.27 8.69
C ARG A 49 0.99 4.95 8.00
N THR A 50 1.70 3.91 8.43
CA THR A 50 2.97 3.53 7.76
C THR A 50 2.72 2.87 6.40
N ASN A 51 1.60 2.16 6.23
CA ASN A 51 1.18 1.62 4.95
C ASN A 51 0.89 2.76 3.96
N ASP A 52 0.15 3.77 4.40
CA ASP A 52 -0.10 4.98 3.60
C ASP A 52 1.18 5.68 3.18
N ILE A 53 2.12 5.87 4.10
CA ILE A 53 3.40 6.51 3.80
C ILE A 53 4.17 5.73 2.73
N HIS A 54 4.20 4.39 2.80
CA HIS A 54 4.82 3.58 1.76
C HIS A 54 4.12 3.72 0.41
N MET A 55 2.79 3.82 0.39
CA MET A 55 2.02 4.08 -0.84
C MET A 55 2.31 5.47 -1.42
N GLU A 56 2.39 6.51 -0.57
CA GLU A 56 2.78 7.87 -0.95
C GLU A 56 4.21 7.91 -1.52
N ILE A 57 5.17 7.21 -0.90
CA ILE A 57 6.55 7.09 -1.42
C ILE A 57 6.56 6.42 -2.80
N VAL A 58 5.75 5.37 -3.01
CA VAL A 58 5.62 4.71 -4.31
C VAL A 58 5.11 5.69 -5.36
N GLU A 59 4.09 6.48 -5.05
CA GLU A 59 3.56 7.52 -5.94
C GLU A 59 4.61 8.58 -6.28
N LEU A 60 5.29 9.13 -5.29
CA LEU A 60 6.36 10.11 -5.50
C LEU A 60 7.49 9.56 -6.38
N CYS A 61 7.90 8.31 -6.17
CA CYS A 61 8.90 7.66 -7.02
C CYS A 61 8.42 7.53 -8.47
N MET A 62 7.13 7.22 -8.70
CA MET A 62 6.57 7.17 -10.06
C MET A 62 6.55 8.54 -10.73
N ARG A 63 6.23 9.59 -9.98
CA ARG A 63 6.31 10.98 -10.48
C ARG A 63 7.74 11.38 -10.83
N ILE A 64 8.72 11.03 -9.99
CA ILE A 64 10.16 11.25 -10.29
C ILE A 64 10.56 10.52 -11.57
N ILE A 65 10.16 9.25 -11.73
CA ILE A 65 10.46 8.47 -12.94
C ILE A 65 9.90 9.15 -14.19
N LYS A 66 8.65 9.63 -14.14
CA LYS A 66 8.01 10.33 -15.27
C LYS A 66 8.77 11.60 -15.65
N LEU A 67 9.18 12.40 -14.68
CA LEU A 67 9.99 13.61 -14.91
C LEU A 67 11.38 13.26 -15.48
N CYS A 68 12.00 12.17 -15.00
CA CYS A 68 13.27 11.70 -15.56
C CYS A 68 13.12 11.24 -17.00
N GLU A 69 12.01 10.57 -17.34
CA GLU A 69 11.70 10.18 -18.72
C GLU A 69 11.52 11.39 -19.63
N GLU A 70 10.78 12.41 -19.19
CA GLU A 70 10.64 13.67 -19.89
C GLU A 70 12.00 14.35 -20.11
N GLY A 71 12.83 14.45 -19.07
CA GLY A 71 14.18 15.00 -19.16
C GLY A 71 15.11 14.25 -20.12
N ILE A 72 15.00 12.91 -20.17
CA ILE A 72 15.73 12.07 -21.14
C ILE A 72 15.27 12.37 -22.58
N GLN A 73 13.96 12.54 -22.81
CA GLN A 73 13.43 12.86 -24.13
C GLN A 73 13.86 14.24 -24.64
N ILE A 74 13.98 15.22 -23.75
CA ILE A 74 14.48 16.56 -24.09
C ILE A 74 15.93 16.51 -24.59
N ASN A 75 16.75 15.57 -24.09
CA ASN A 75 18.09 15.26 -24.60
C ASN A 75 19.01 16.49 -24.76
N LEU A 76 19.13 17.31 -23.71
CA LEU A 76 19.95 18.54 -23.72
C LEU A 76 21.44 18.25 -24.02
N ASP A 77 22.05 17.38 -23.21
CA ASP A 77 23.44 16.95 -23.34
C ASP A 77 23.67 15.57 -22.65
N PRO A 78 24.79 14.88 -22.94
CA PRO A 78 25.03 13.54 -22.39
C PRO A 78 25.14 13.50 -20.85
N PRO A 79 25.82 14.43 -20.15
CA PRO A 79 25.78 14.48 -18.69
C PRO A 79 24.37 14.60 -18.09
N CYS A 80 23.53 15.48 -18.65
CA CYS A 80 22.16 15.70 -18.21
C CYS A 80 21.32 14.41 -18.35
N VAL A 81 21.37 13.77 -19.52
CA VAL A 81 20.70 12.49 -19.78
C VAL A 81 21.20 11.37 -18.84
N SER A 82 22.51 11.33 -18.59
CA SER A 82 23.11 10.37 -17.65
C SER A 82 22.57 10.56 -16.22
N LEU A 83 22.40 11.81 -15.77
CA LEU A 83 21.83 12.12 -14.46
C LEU A 83 20.39 11.63 -14.34
N PHE A 84 19.53 11.93 -15.32
CA PHE A 84 18.14 11.44 -15.31
C PHE A 84 18.06 9.92 -15.34
N ASN A 85 18.92 9.24 -16.09
CA ASN A 85 18.97 7.78 -16.09
C ASN A 85 19.36 7.20 -14.72
N LYS A 86 20.27 7.84 -13.98
CA LYS A 86 20.64 7.44 -12.62
C LYS A 86 19.49 7.67 -11.64
N ALA A 87 18.91 8.87 -11.64
CA ALA A 87 17.78 9.22 -10.77
C ALA A 87 16.57 8.30 -11.00
N LYS A 88 16.27 7.96 -12.27
CA LYS A 88 15.23 6.97 -12.63
C LYS A 88 15.50 5.60 -12.00
N LYS A 89 16.74 5.11 -12.06
CA LYS A 89 17.14 3.82 -11.45
C LYS A 89 17.01 3.88 -9.92
N GLU A 90 17.45 4.95 -9.28
CA GLU A 90 17.36 5.13 -7.83
C GLU A 90 15.90 5.16 -7.36
N ALA A 91 15.05 5.96 -8.02
CA ALA A 91 13.62 6.02 -7.72
C ALA A 91 12.94 4.65 -7.88
N TRP A 92 13.33 3.86 -8.88
CA TRP A 92 12.84 2.49 -9.03
C TRP A 92 13.22 1.60 -7.83
N ILE A 93 14.45 1.69 -7.34
CA ILE A 93 14.89 0.91 -6.18
C ILE A 93 14.14 1.33 -4.91
N ILE A 94 13.95 2.63 -4.66
CA ILE A 94 13.19 3.13 -3.51
C ILE A 94 11.74 2.62 -3.55
N LYS A 95 11.11 2.68 -4.72
CA LYS A 95 9.77 2.12 -4.96
C LYS A 95 9.71 0.63 -4.62
N GLN A 96 10.69 -0.17 -5.05
CA GLN A 96 10.71 -1.61 -4.77
C GLN A 96 10.91 -1.93 -3.29
N ARG A 97 11.73 -1.14 -2.57
CA ARG A 97 11.90 -1.30 -1.11
C ARG A 97 10.61 -1.06 -0.35
N SER A 98 9.86 0.00 -0.69
CA SER A 98 8.56 0.27 -0.06
C SER A 98 7.53 -0.82 -0.36
N LYS A 99 7.52 -1.35 -1.59
CA LYS A 99 6.67 -2.49 -1.95
C LYS A 99 7.01 -3.77 -1.19
N ALA A 100 8.30 -4.03 -0.98
CA ALA A 100 8.75 -5.19 -0.20
C ALA A 100 8.30 -5.09 1.27
N GLU A 101 8.35 -3.90 1.88
CA GLU A 101 7.86 -3.72 3.25
C GLU A 101 6.34 -3.86 3.34
N LEU A 102 5.58 -3.27 2.41
CA LEU A 102 4.13 -3.46 2.34
C LEU A 102 3.76 -4.95 2.22
N ALA A 103 4.49 -5.72 1.41
CA ALA A 103 4.27 -7.17 1.33
C ALA A 103 4.54 -7.89 2.67
N SER A 104 5.60 -7.49 3.39
CA SER A 104 5.90 -7.98 4.75
C SER A 104 4.77 -7.64 5.72
N HIS A 105 4.21 -6.42 5.66
CA HIS A 105 3.09 -6.00 6.47
C HIS A 105 1.84 -6.85 6.20
N MET A 106 1.44 -7.03 4.93
CA MET A 106 0.27 -7.84 4.57
C MET A 106 0.39 -9.29 5.05
N ASN A 107 1.58 -9.90 4.91
CA ASN A 107 1.83 -11.27 5.38
C ASN A 107 1.74 -11.42 6.91
N LYS A 108 1.94 -10.33 7.66
CA LYS A 108 1.88 -10.30 9.12
C LYS A 108 0.54 -9.78 9.66
N GLY A 109 -0.47 -9.60 8.80
CA GLY A 109 -1.78 -9.10 9.19
C GLY A 109 -1.81 -7.61 9.55
N LYS A 110 -0.80 -6.85 9.12
CA LYS A 110 -0.67 -5.40 9.30
C LYS A 110 -1.28 -4.68 8.10
N PHE A 111 -2.61 -4.78 7.97
CA PHE A 111 -3.36 -4.20 6.85
C PHE A 111 -3.33 -2.68 6.86
#